data_AF-A0A2V5QKS9-F1
#
_entry.id   AF-A0A2V5QKS9-F1
#
_cell.length_a   1.000
_cell.length_b   1.000
_cell.length_c   1.000
_cell.angle_alpha   90.00
_cell.angle_beta   90.00
_cell.angle_gamma   90.00
#
_symmetry.space_group_name_H-M   'P 1'
#
loop_
_entity.id
_entity.type
_entity.pdbx_description
1 polymer ?
#
loop_
_entity_poly.entity_id
_entity_poly.type
_entity_poly.pdbx_seq_one_letter_code
_entity_poly.pdbx_strand_id
1 'polypeptide(L)'
;MWKSIEHFNQDPQTIIVVPSMSIDAIGSGAVMQAYEERFLFLLLLLRQPRARLIYVTSQTILPSIIDYYLDLLPGVISSHARRRLFLLSPLDGSVRPLSGKLLDRPRLIERIRSLIMDPDRAHLVP
;
A
#
# COMPACT_ATOMS: atom_id res chain seq x y z
N MET A 1 5.68 -3.74 16.63
CA MET A 1 5.65 -4.02 15.19
C MET A 1 5.77 -5.52 14.92
N TRP A 2 6.92 -6.17 15.20
CA TRP A 2 7.09 -7.62 14.96
C TRP A 2 6.13 -8.51 15.77
N LYS A 3 5.87 -8.19 17.04
CA LYS A 3 4.92 -8.94 17.89
C LYS A 3 3.45 -8.96 17.40
N SER A 4 3.02 -7.97 16.62
CA SER A 4 1.66 -7.92 16.04
C SER A 4 1.57 -8.65 14.70
N ILE A 5 2.72 -8.98 14.10
CA ILE A 5 2.84 -9.75 12.85
C ILE A 5 3.09 -11.23 13.17
N GLU A 6 3.78 -11.54 14.28
CA GLU A 6 4.08 -12.90 14.75
C GLU A 6 2.84 -13.74 15.06
N HIS A 7 1.73 -13.11 15.42
CA HIS A 7 0.41 -13.74 15.48
C HIS A 7 -0.50 -13.01 14.53
N PHE A 8 -1.43 -13.71 13.86
CA PHE A 8 -2.58 -13.09 13.21
C PHE A 8 -3.40 -12.36 14.28
N ASN A 9 -2.98 -11.16 14.65
CA ASN A 9 -3.64 -10.38 15.66
C ASN A 9 -5.02 -9.99 15.09
N GLN A 10 -6.07 -10.35 15.83
CA GLN A 10 -7.46 -10.07 15.49
C GLN A 10 -7.79 -8.58 15.62
N ASP A 11 -6.87 -7.80 16.12
CA ASP A 11 -6.98 -6.38 16.35
C ASP A 11 -7.15 -5.53 15.09
N PRO A 12 -8.09 -4.56 15.09
CA PRO A 12 -8.15 -3.53 14.05
C PRO A 12 -6.83 -2.75 13.93
N GLN A 13 -6.31 -2.65 12.71
CA GLN A 13 -5.09 -1.90 12.42
C GLN A 13 -5.14 -1.28 11.02
N THR A 14 -4.42 -0.19 10.81
CA THR A 14 -4.26 0.43 9.49
C THR A 14 -2.81 0.29 9.03
N ILE A 15 -2.60 -0.37 7.90
CA ILE A 15 -1.28 -0.57 7.29
C ILE A 15 -1.19 0.37 6.09
N ILE A 16 -0.19 1.24 6.09
CA ILE A 16 0.10 2.16 4.99
C ILE A 16 1.36 1.67 4.30
N VAL A 17 1.22 1.23 3.05
CA VAL A 17 2.32 0.74 2.23
C VAL A 17 2.81 1.89 1.35
N VAL A 18 4.07 2.26 1.52
CA VAL A 18 4.76 3.30 0.73
C VAL A 18 6.09 2.72 0.25
N PRO A 19 6.11 2.02 -0.90
CA PRO A 19 7.29 1.35 -1.46
C PRO A 19 8.25 2.34 -2.11
N SER A 20 8.63 3.35 -1.35
CA SER A 20 9.54 4.41 -1.78
C SER A 20 10.96 3.93 -1.70
N MET A 21 11.64 3.87 -2.85
CA MET A 21 13.07 3.66 -2.93
C MET A 21 13.73 4.84 -3.62
N SER A 22 14.98 5.13 -3.23
CA SER A 22 15.85 6.03 -3.98
C SER A 22 16.94 5.15 -4.57
N ILE A 23 16.88 4.89 -5.87
CA ILE A 23 17.83 4.03 -6.57
C ILE A 23 18.47 4.87 -7.66
N ASP A 24 19.75 5.21 -7.49
CA ASP A 24 20.50 6.07 -8.40
C ASP A 24 20.61 5.49 -9.83
N ALA A 25 20.45 4.16 -9.95
CA ALA A 25 20.48 3.44 -11.23
C ALA A 25 19.13 3.42 -11.99
N ILE A 26 18.02 3.92 -11.41
CA ILE A 26 16.72 3.93 -12.10
C ILE A 26 16.63 5.13 -13.05
N GLY A 27 16.81 4.85 -14.34
CA GLY A 27 16.73 5.87 -15.40
C GLY A 27 15.31 6.17 -15.89
N SER A 28 14.27 5.44 -15.46
CA SER A 28 12.90 5.66 -15.97
C SER A 28 11.80 5.46 -14.93
N GLY A 29 10.72 6.23 -15.05
CA GLY A 29 9.56 6.12 -14.17
C GLY A 29 8.83 4.79 -14.28
N ALA A 30 8.87 4.15 -15.46
CA ALA A 30 8.29 2.81 -15.65
C ALA A 30 9.01 1.75 -14.80
N VAL A 31 10.35 1.84 -14.71
CA VAL A 31 11.13 0.95 -13.83
C VAL A 31 10.78 1.22 -12.37
N MET A 32 10.64 2.49 -11.97
CA MET A 32 10.20 2.85 -10.61
C MET A 32 8.83 2.24 -10.28
N GLN A 33 7.85 2.39 -11.18
CA GLN A 33 6.52 1.79 -11.00
C GLN A 33 6.59 0.27 -10.89
N ALA A 34 7.36 -0.40 -11.74
CA ALA A 34 7.54 -1.84 -11.66
C ALA A 34 8.15 -2.28 -10.32
N TYR A 35 9.04 -1.48 -9.73
CA TYR A 35 9.55 -1.72 -8.39
C TYR A 35 8.48 -1.55 -7.31
N GLU A 36 7.64 -0.53 -7.40
CA GLU A 36 6.53 -0.34 -6.46
C GLU A 36 5.50 -1.48 -6.56
N GLU A 37 5.22 -1.98 -7.77
CA GLU A 37 4.32 -3.11 -8.00
C GLU A 37 4.90 -4.45 -7.51
N ARG A 38 6.24 -4.59 -7.39
CA ARG A 38 6.85 -5.77 -6.76
C ARG A 38 6.46 -5.95 -5.31
N PHE A 39 6.11 -4.87 -4.61
CA PHE A 39 5.65 -4.93 -3.21
C PHE A 39 4.18 -5.31 -3.08
N LEU A 40 3.45 -5.59 -4.17
CA LEU A 40 2.04 -6.00 -4.12
C LEU A 40 1.81 -7.31 -3.37
N PHE A 41 2.87 -8.10 -3.10
CA PHE A 41 2.78 -9.21 -2.16
C PHE A 41 2.31 -8.76 -0.75
N LEU A 42 2.49 -7.49 -0.36
CA LEU A 42 1.98 -6.95 0.90
C LEU A 42 0.45 -6.89 0.95
N LEU A 43 -0.25 -7.03 -0.19
CA LEU A 43 -1.70 -7.25 -0.20
C LEU A 43 -2.08 -8.53 0.56
N LEU A 44 -1.16 -9.49 0.71
CA LEU A 44 -1.34 -10.70 1.54
C LEU A 44 -1.58 -10.39 3.03
N LEU A 45 -1.23 -9.19 3.50
CA LEU A 45 -1.57 -8.74 4.86
C LEU A 45 -3.08 -8.61 5.05
N LEU A 46 -3.87 -8.47 3.97
CA LEU A 46 -5.33 -8.50 4.03
C LEU A 46 -5.90 -9.87 4.47
N ARG A 47 -5.07 -10.91 4.60
CA ARG A 47 -5.45 -12.14 5.33
C ARG A 47 -5.83 -11.88 6.78
N GLN A 48 -5.33 -10.81 7.38
CA GLN A 48 -5.79 -10.36 8.68
C GLN A 48 -7.20 -9.74 8.53
N PRO A 49 -8.24 -10.31 9.16
CA PRO A 49 -9.63 -9.92 8.89
C PRO A 49 -9.96 -8.46 9.21
N ARG A 50 -9.26 -7.87 10.19
CA ARG A 50 -9.48 -6.49 10.66
C ARG A 50 -8.40 -5.51 10.20
N ALA A 51 -7.47 -5.93 9.35
CA ALA A 51 -6.50 -5.02 8.76
C ALA A 51 -7.16 -4.17 7.66
N ARG A 52 -6.94 -2.86 7.71
CA ARG A 52 -7.18 -1.93 6.60
C ARG A 52 -5.85 -1.65 5.93
N LEU A 53 -5.79 -1.69 4.60
CA LEU A 53 -4.55 -1.48 3.86
C LEU A 53 -4.70 -0.29 2.92
N ILE A 54 -3.81 0.68 3.06
CA ILE A 54 -3.68 1.86 2.21
C ILE A 54 -2.40 1.65 1.40
N TYR A 55 -2.54 1.30 0.12
CA TYR A 55 -1.41 1.10 -0.78
C TYR A 55 -1.20 2.35 -1.62
N VAL A 56 0.02 2.89 -1.60
CA VAL A 56 0.36 4.11 -2.31
C VAL A 56 1.40 3.81 -3.38
N THR A 57 1.14 4.23 -4.62
CA THR A 57 2.06 4.08 -5.76
C THR A 57 2.15 5.37 -6.57
N SER A 58 3.29 5.59 -7.23
CA SER A 58 3.55 6.72 -8.11
C SER A 58 2.50 6.87 -9.21
N GLN A 59 2.03 5.76 -9.78
CA GLN A 59 0.93 5.72 -10.76
C GLN A 59 -0.15 4.71 -10.34
N THR A 60 -1.33 4.79 -10.95
CA THR A 60 -2.40 3.82 -10.71
C THR A 60 -2.00 2.42 -11.14
N ILE A 61 -2.30 1.43 -10.30
CA ILE A 61 -2.16 0.02 -10.63
C ILE A 61 -3.39 -0.43 -11.43
N LEU A 62 -3.19 -1.28 -12.44
CA LEU A 62 -4.29 -1.84 -13.21
C LEU A 62 -5.23 -2.66 -12.30
N PRO A 63 -6.57 -2.49 -12.39
CA PRO A 63 -7.51 -3.23 -11.55
C PRO A 63 -7.34 -4.75 -11.63
N SER A 64 -7.06 -5.29 -12.81
CA SER A 64 -6.83 -6.74 -13.00
C SER A 64 -5.62 -7.28 -12.25
N ILE A 65 -4.57 -6.47 -12.04
CA ILE A 65 -3.41 -6.85 -11.22
C ILE A 65 -3.85 -6.96 -9.76
N ILE A 66 -4.63 -6.00 -9.27
CA ILE A 66 -5.15 -6.03 -7.90
C ILE A 66 -6.03 -7.26 -7.68
N ASP A 67 -6.97 -7.50 -8.59
CA ASP A 67 -7.88 -8.65 -8.51
C ASP A 67 -7.10 -9.97 -8.49
N TYR A 68 -6.08 -10.11 -9.34
CA TYR A 68 -5.15 -11.25 -9.32
C TYR A 68 -4.53 -11.48 -7.94
N TYR A 69 -3.97 -10.45 -7.29
CA TYR A 69 -3.37 -10.60 -5.96
C TYR A 69 -4.41 -10.88 -4.87
N LEU A 70 -5.62 -10.33 -4.98
CA LEU A 70 -6.68 -10.60 -4.00
C LEU A 70 -7.19 -12.05 -4.12
N ASP A 71 -7.28 -12.59 -5.32
CA ASP A 71 -7.69 -13.98 -5.57
C ASP A 71 -6.64 -15.00 -5.06
N LEU A 72 -5.39 -14.58 -4.85
CA LEU A 72 -4.34 -15.39 -4.22
C LEU A 72 -4.47 -15.51 -2.69
N LEU A 73 -5.41 -14.83 -2.03
CA LEU A 73 -5.56 -14.85 -0.58
C LEU A 73 -6.26 -16.15 -0.10
N PRO A 74 -5.55 -17.13 0.49
CA PRO A 74 -6.18 -18.37 0.92
C PRO A 74 -7.15 -18.11 2.09
N GLY A 75 -8.37 -18.61 1.96
CA GLY A 75 -9.40 -18.50 2.99
C GLY A 75 -10.01 -17.11 3.13
N VAL A 76 -9.79 -16.20 2.18
CA VAL A 76 -10.38 -14.85 2.18
C VAL A 76 -11.19 -14.65 0.89
N ILE A 77 -12.42 -14.16 1.01
CA ILE A 77 -13.21 -13.77 -0.17
C ILE A 77 -12.65 -12.44 -0.70
N SER A 78 -12.26 -12.39 -1.97
CA SER A 78 -11.61 -11.23 -2.61
C SER A 78 -12.41 -9.93 -2.42
N SER A 79 -13.75 -10.00 -2.51
CA SER A 79 -14.63 -8.85 -2.29
C SER A 79 -14.55 -8.27 -0.86
N HIS A 80 -14.32 -9.11 0.16
CA HIS A 80 -14.11 -8.65 1.54
C HIS A 80 -12.73 -8.01 1.73
N ALA A 81 -11.69 -8.55 1.10
CA ALA A 81 -10.37 -7.92 1.09
C ALA A 81 -10.40 -6.57 0.36
N ARG A 82 -11.05 -6.51 -0.81
CA ARG A 82 -11.19 -5.31 -1.63
C ARG A 82 -11.82 -4.12 -0.88
N ARG A 83 -12.82 -4.38 -0.03
CA ARG A 83 -13.48 -3.35 0.82
C ARG A 83 -12.54 -2.71 1.85
N ARG A 84 -11.46 -3.39 2.21
CA ARG A 84 -10.46 -2.91 3.18
C ARG A 84 -9.20 -2.36 2.51
N LEU A 85 -9.14 -2.41 1.18
CA LEU A 85 -8.02 -1.94 0.36
C LEU A 85 -8.32 -0.55 -0.24
N PHE A 86 -7.45 0.40 0.07
CA PHE A 86 -7.46 1.76 -0.46
C PHE A 86 -6.22 1.97 -1.32
N LEU A 87 -6.43 2.28 -2.60
CA LEU A 87 -5.33 2.54 -3.55
C LEU A 87 -5.25 4.03 -3.80
N LEU A 88 -4.08 4.62 -3.56
CA LEU A 88 -3.84 6.05 -3.74
C LEU A 88 -2.62 6.27 -4.61
N SER A 89 -2.66 7.35 -5.40
CA SER A 89 -1.55 7.71 -6.27
C SER A 89 -1.44 9.23 -6.44
N PRO A 90 -0.22 9.80 -6.44
CA PRO A 90 0.02 11.19 -6.81
C PRO A 90 -0.05 11.42 -8.33
N LEU A 91 -0.22 10.36 -9.14
CA LEU A 91 -0.25 10.38 -10.61
C LEU A 91 1.02 11.01 -11.20
N ASP A 92 2.16 10.57 -10.69
CA ASP A 92 3.47 11.14 -11.00
C ASP A 92 4.43 10.05 -11.47
N GLY A 93 4.54 9.92 -12.79
CA GLY A 93 5.42 8.96 -13.47
C GLY A 93 6.89 9.39 -13.54
N SER A 94 7.34 10.41 -12.80
CA SER A 94 8.75 10.80 -12.78
C SER A 94 9.62 9.77 -12.05
N VAL A 95 10.94 9.86 -12.22
CA VAL A 95 11.93 9.01 -11.52
C VAL A 95 12.11 9.37 -10.04
N ARG A 96 11.43 10.41 -9.55
CA ARG A 96 11.56 10.86 -8.15
C ARG A 96 11.06 9.77 -7.19
N PRO A 97 11.65 9.65 -5.98
CA PRO A 97 11.14 8.77 -4.94
C PRO A 97 9.68 9.07 -4.58
N LEU A 98 8.90 8.02 -4.28
CA LEU A 98 7.49 8.15 -3.92
C LEU A 98 7.29 9.05 -2.69
N SER A 99 8.16 8.94 -1.68
CA SER A 99 8.10 9.82 -0.51
C SER A 99 8.19 11.31 -0.89
N GLY A 100 9.10 11.68 -1.78
CA GLY A 100 9.21 13.06 -2.30
C GLY A 100 7.95 13.50 -3.04
N LYS A 101 7.39 12.63 -3.89
CA LYS A 101 6.14 12.91 -4.61
C LYS A 101 4.97 13.15 -3.66
N LEU A 102 4.92 12.45 -2.52
CA LEU A 102 3.88 12.59 -1.49
C LEU A 102 4.06 13.87 -0.66
N LEU A 103 5.30 14.19 -0.26
CA LEU A 103 5.60 15.38 0.54
C LEU A 103 5.27 16.69 -0.20
N ASP A 104 5.38 16.70 -1.54
CA ASP A 104 4.96 17.82 -2.38
C ASP A 104 3.43 17.98 -2.48
N ARG A 105 2.65 17.03 -1.96
CA ARG A 105 1.18 16.97 -2.09
C ARG A 105 0.49 16.87 -0.72
N PRO A 106 0.42 17.95 0.07
CA PRO A 106 -0.16 17.94 1.41
C PRO A 106 -1.59 17.40 1.44
N ARG A 107 -2.41 17.72 0.43
CA ARG A 107 -3.79 17.21 0.31
C ARG A 107 -3.87 15.69 0.20
N LEU A 108 -2.87 15.05 -0.43
CA LEU A 108 -2.81 13.59 -0.53
C LEU A 108 -2.40 12.97 0.82
N ILE A 109 -1.49 13.62 1.56
CA ILE A 109 -1.17 13.23 2.94
C ILE A 109 -2.42 13.33 3.83
N GLU A 110 -3.18 14.42 3.74
CA GLU A 110 -4.43 14.55 4.51
C GLU A 110 -5.46 13.49 4.13
N ARG A 111 -5.56 13.13 2.83
CA ARG A 111 -6.40 12.03 2.39
C ARG A 111 -5.95 10.70 2.98
N ILE A 112 -4.64 10.41 3.02
CA ILE A 112 -4.10 9.20 3.68
C ILE A 112 -4.47 9.22 5.16
N ARG A 113 -4.26 10.34 5.86
CA ARG A 113 -4.62 10.51 7.27
C ARG A 113 -6.11 10.26 7.53
N SER A 114 -7.00 10.77 6.68
CA SER A 114 -8.45 10.57 6.83
C SER A 114 -8.92 9.10 6.72
N LEU A 115 -8.09 8.22 6.15
CA LEU A 115 -8.38 6.80 6.03
C LEU A 115 -7.90 5.98 7.25
N ILE A 116 -7.05 6.58 8.09
CA ILE A 116 -6.55 5.99 9.33
C ILE A 116 -7.64 6.06 10.39
N MET A 117 -8.08 4.90 10.90
CA MET A 117 -9.12 4.86 11.94
C MET A 117 -8.57 5.19 13.32
N ASP A 118 -7.39 4.68 13.63
CA ASP A 118 -6.73 4.79 14.92
C ASP A 118 -5.22 4.99 14.67
N PRO A 119 -4.69 6.20 14.92
CA PRO A 119 -3.27 6.50 14.72
C PRO A 119 -2.31 5.65 15.57
N ASP A 120 -2.72 5.23 16.77
CA ASP A 120 -1.88 4.41 17.66
C ASP A 120 -1.75 2.97 17.15
N ARG A 121 -2.61 2.60 16.19
CA ARG A 121 -2.65 1.29 15.54
C ARG A 121 -2.45 1.40 14.03
N ALA A 122 -1.77 2.48 13.62
CA ALA A 122 -1.34 2.70 12.26
C ALA A 122 0.14 2.34 12.09
N HIS A 123 0.46 1.66 11.00
CA HIS A 123 1.81 1.21 10.70
C HIS A 123 2.19 1.61 9.27
N LEU A 124 3.28 2.36 9.13
CA LEU A 124 3.91 2.63 7.85
C LEU A 124 4.89 1.51 7.54
N VAL A 125 4.76 0.91 6.36
CA VAL A 125 5.69 -0.11 5.86
C VAL A 125 6.18 0.29 4.47
N PRO A 126 7.47 0.02 4.16
CA PRO A 126 7.96 0.10 2.78
C PRO A 126 7.25 -0.94 1.91
#